data_AF-A0A2C1YX77-F1
#
_entry.id   AF-A0A2C1YX77-F1
#
_cell.length_a   1.000
_cell.length_b   1.000
_cell.length_c   1.000
_cell.angle_alpha   90.00
_cell.angle_beta   90.00
_cell.angle_gamma   90.00
#
_symmetry.space_group_name_H-M   'P 1'
#
loop_
_entity.id
_entity.type
_entity.pdbx_description
1 polymer ?
#
loop_
_entity_poly.entity_id
_entity_poly.type
_entity_poly.pdbx_seq_one_letter_code
_entity_poly.pdbx_strand_id
1 'polypeptide(L)'
;MDWSKIKTIFIITFLILDVYLLFQFMKMRDANNYEVITPTSFEDKLKADEITYVELPKAPIKDQYLSAKPRTFTKGDMAKLKGQKAVSMEPTSTLVVMLDKPIQLSSKFEPADLASFIKAGILYGEHYQFWEKDDKKHTITYFQQYENYPLYENINGMITFNVNEDNQITSYQQTYLEEVEKLTAKEEILPPLKAIETLHQKGFLKPNSKITKIELGYSTLIQLAASQVLAPTWRFVVNDKDSLFVNAFEGQIIEFNSEENSKVE
;
A
#
# COMPACT_ATOMS: atom_id res chain seq x y z
N MET A 1 1.04 13.05 56.70
CA MET A 1 0.89 12.18 55.52
C MET A 1 2.24 11.57 55.24
N ASP A 2 2.37 10.24 55.36
CA ASP A 2 3.66 9.55 55.31
C ASP A 2 4.23 9.57 53.88
N TRP A 3 4.89 10.67 53.55
CA TRP A 3 5.47 10.94 52.23
C TRP A 3 6.54 9.91 51.84
N SER A 4 7.22 9.32 52.82
CA SER A 4 8.13 8.19 52.62
C SER A 4 7.40 6.92 52.15
N LYS A 5 6.22 6.62 52.70
CA LYS A 5 5.43 5.42 52.31
C LYS A 5 4.88 5.55 50.89
N ILE A 6 4.39 6.73 50.53
CA ILE A 6 3.87 7.01 49.18
C ILE A 6 4.99 6.88 48.13
N LYS A 7 6.20 7.38 48.43
CA LYS A 7 7.37 7.21 47.55
C LYS A 7 7.75 5.75 47.34
N THR A 8 7.79 4.96 48.41
CA THR A 8 8.14 3.54 48.33
C THR A 8 7.11 2.76 47.51
N ILE A 9 5.81 3.05 47.68
CA ILE A 9 4.76 2.45 46.86
C ILE A 9 4.94 2.81 45.39
N PHE A 10 5.23 4.08 45.07
CA PHE A 10 5.43 4.51 43.69
C PHE A 10 6.62 3.82 43.01
N ILE A 11 7.73 3.68 43.73
CA ILE A 11 8.94 3.00 43.24
C ILE A 11 8.65 1.52 42.97
N ILE A 12 7.95 0.83 43.88
CA ILE A 12 7.61 -0.58 43.73
C ILE A 12 6.65 -0.79 42.55
N THR A 13 5.62 0.06 42.41
CA THR A 13 4.66 -0.06 41.31
C THR A 13 5.34 0.16 39.95
N PHE A 14 6.25 1.13 39.85
CA PHE A 14 7.00 1.39 38.63
C PHE A 14 7.91 0.22 38.28
N LEU A 15 8.59 -0.36 39.28
CA LEU A 15 9.45 -1.53 39.09
C LEU A 15 8.67 -2.77 38.61
N ILE A 16 7.46 -3.00 39.12
CA ILE A 16 6.60 -4.10 38.64
C ILE A 16 6.20 -3.88 37.17
N LEU A 17 5.87 -2.64 36.81
CA LEU A 17 5.52 -2.27 35.44
C LEU A 17 6.72 -2.43 34.48
N ASP A 18 7.92 -2.00 34.90
CA ASP A 18 9.13 -2.17 34.11
C ASP A 18 9.48 -3.64 33.89
N VAL A 19 9.34 -4.50 34.91
CA VAL A 19 9.55 -5.95 34.78
C VAL A 19 8.52 -6.57 33.85
N TYR A 20 7.26 -6.11 33.91
CA TYR A 20 6.20 -6.57 33.00
C TYR A 20 6.48 -6.14 31.55
N LEU A 21 6.91 -4.89 31.33
CA LEU A 21 7.32 -4.39 30.02
C LEU A 21 8.53 -5.14 29.49
N LEU A 22 9.52 -5.44 30.34
CA LEU A 22 10.69 -6.22 29.96
C LEU A 22 10.33 -7.66 29.62
N PHE A 23 9.38 -8.27 30.33
CA PHE A 23 8.83 -9.58 29.97
C PHE A 23 8.07 -9.55 28.65
N GLN A 24 7.21 -8.55 28.40
CA GLN A 24 6.55 -8.36 27.11
C GLN A 24 7.55 -8.14 25.99
N PHE A 25 8.56 -7.30 26.22
CA PHE A 25 9.62 -7.02 25.26
C PHE A 25 10.44 -8.27 24.94
N MET A 26 10.81 -9.07 25.95
CA MET A 26 11.48 -10.35 25.73
C MET A 26 10.56 -11.34 25.00
N LYS A 27 9.27 -11.42 25.35
CA LYS A 27 8.32 -12.29 24.63
C LYS A 27 8.15 -11.88 23.16
N MET A 28 8.15 -10.58 22.87
CA MET A 28 8.11 -10.05 21.50
C MET A 28 9.43 -10.29 20.77
N ARG A 29 10.56 -10.21 21.47
CA ARG A 29 11.90 -10.51 20.94
C ARG A 29 12.11 -12.02 20.70
N ASP A 30 11.59 -12.87 21.57
CA ASP A 30 11.65 -14.32 21.47
C ASP A 30 10.68 -14.83 20.39
N ALA A 31 9.52 -14.20 20.22
CA ALA A 31 8.68 -14.41 19.03
C ALA A 31 9.44 -14.11 17.72
N ASN A 32 10.42 -13.21 17.76
CA ASN A 32 11.31 -12.88 16.63
C ASN A 32 12.62 -13.69 16.58
N ASN A 33 12.96 -14.50 17.60
CA ASN A 33 14.22 -15.28 17.67
C ASN A 33 13.98 -16.75 18.02
N TYR A 34 13.12 -17.44 17.27
CA TYR A 34 13.11 -18.91 17.28
C TYR A 34 13.96 -19.45 16.14
N GLU A 35 15.11 -20.04 16.50
CA GLU A 35 15.78 -21.03 15.65
C GLU A 35 15.98 -22.35 16.42
N VAL A 36 15.49 -23.43 15.80
CA VAL A 36 15.85 -24.85 15.93
C VAL A 36 15.33 -25.66 17.14
N ILE A 37 14.03 -25.95 17.11
CA ILE A 37 13.59 -27.35 17.01
C ILE A 37 13.45 -27.58 15.50
N THR A 38 13.61 -28.78 14.93
CA THR A 38 13.29 -29.01 13.49
C THR A 38 11.82 -29.45 13.35
N PRO A 39 10.83 -28.54 13.34
CA PRO A 39 9.64 -28.77 12.54
C PRO A 39 10.10 -28.79 11.08
N THR A 40 9.34 -29.44 10.20
CA THR A 40 9.49 -29.30 8.74
C THR A 40 9.76 -27.83 8.43
N SER A 41 10.82 -27.53 7.67
CA SER A 41 11.12 -26.15 7.28
C SER A 41 9.85 -25.54 6.67
N PHE A 42 9.61 -24.24 6.83
CA PHE A 42 8.39 -23.65 6.29
C PHE A 42 8.31 -23.89 4.77
N GLU A 43 9.45 -23.91 4.10
CA GLU A 43 9.63 -24.29 2.71
C GLU A 43 9.17 -25.72 2.41
N ASP A 44 9.41 -26.68 3.30
CA ASP A 44 8.90 -28.04 3.15
C ASP A 44 7.38 -28.11 3.34
N LYS A 45 6.79 -27.26 4.18
CA LYS A 45 5.32 -27.14 4.29
C LYS A 45 4.72 -26.59 2.99
N LEU A 46 5.32 -25.55 2.42
CA LEU A 46 4.91 -25.02 1.12
C LEU A 46 5.01 -26.07 0.02
N LYS A 47 6.09 -26.87 0.01
CA LYS A 47 6.25 -27.98 -0.95
C LYS A 47 5.18 -29.06 -0.75
N ALA A 48 4.85 -29.42 0.49
CA ALA A 48 3.81 -30.41 0.79
C ALA A 48 2.42 -29.96 0.30
N ASP A 49 2.15 -28.66 0.35
CA ASP A 49 0.91 -28.06 -0.17
C ASP A 49 1.00 -27.72 -1.68
N GLU A 50 2.08 -28.14 -2.36
CA GLU A 50 2.34 -27.86 -3.78
C GLU A 50 2.32 -26.35 -4.12
N ILE A 51 2.67 -25.50 -3.15
CA ILE A 51 2.77 -24.05 -3.33
C ILE A 51 4.16 -23.71 -3.89
N THR A 52 4.17 -22.96 -5.00
CA THR A 52 5.40 -22.52 -5.66
C THR A 52 5.51 -21.00 -5.66
N TYR A 53 6.73 -20.48 -5.67
CA TYR A 53 7.00 -19.04 -5.69
C TYR A 53 8.23 -18.71 -6.53
N VAL A 54 8.31 -17.48 -7.04
CA VAL A 54 9.47 -16.97 -7.78
C VAL A 54 10.70 -16.81 -6.90
N GLU A 55 11.88 -16.61 -7.49
CA GLU A 55 13.12 -16.41 -6.72
C GLU A 55 12.99 -15.23 -5.75
N LEU A 56 13.34 -15.48 -4.49
CA LEU A 56 13.30 -14.46 -3.43
C LEU A 56 14.59 -13.63 -3.43
N PRO A 57 14.52 -12.34 -3.06
CA PRO A 57 15.71 -11.55 -2.76
C PRO A 57 16.58 -12.24 -1.70
N LYS A 58 17.87 -12.41 -2.00
CA LYS A 58 18.83 -13.06 -1.09
C LYS A 58 19.47 -12.09 -0.10
N ALA A 59 19.48 -10.81 -0.43
CA ALA A 59 20.04 -9.77 0.42
C ALA A 59 18.94 -9.18 1.31
N PRO A 60 19.24 -8.86 2.58
CA PRO A 60 18.36 -8.06 3.41
C PRO A 60 18.03 -6.73 2.74
N ILE A 61 16.76 -6.35 2.78
CA ILE A 61 16.27 -5.08 2.23
C ILE A 61 16.03 -4.15 3.41
N LYS A 62 16.40 -2.88 3.24
CA LYS A 62 16.13 -1.83 4.23
C LYS A 62 15.23 -0.76 3.66
N ASP A 63 14.20 -0.42 4.42
CA ASP A 63 13.22 0.59 4.07
C ASP A 63 12.75 1.35 5.32
N GLN A 64 11.79 2.26 5.20
CA GLN A 64 11.36 3.18 6.26
C GLN A 64 9.91 3.62 6.07
N TYR A 65 9.31 4.19 7.11
CA TYR A 65 8.01 4.84 6.98
C TYR A 65 8.12 6.17 6.26
N LEU A 66 7.10 6.50 5.47
CA LEU A 66 6.98 7.79 4.79
C LEU A 66 5.78 8.56 5.33
N SER A 67 5.86 9.88 5.28
CA SER A 67 4.72 10.78 5.46
C SER A 67 4.40 11.43 4.12
N ALA A 68 3.13 11.57 3.78
CA ALA A 68 2.71 12.27 2.57
C ALA A 68 1.42 13.06 2.80
N LYS A 69 1.21 14.14 2.04
CA LYS A 69 0.02 14.98 2.16
C LYS A 69 -0.83 14.87 0.89
N PRO A 70 -2.16 14.68 1.01
CA PRO A 70 -3.06 14.84 -0.13
C PRO A 70 -2.96 16.28 -0.66
N ARG A 71 -2.78 16.41 -1.98
CA ARG A 71 -2.68 17.71 -2.64
C ARG A 71 -4.05 18.34 -2.83
N THR A 72 -4.20 19.59 -2.42
CA THR A 72 -5.35 20.42 -2.80
C THR A 72 -5.11 21.07 -4.17
N PHE A 73 -5.88 20.67 -5.18
CA PHE A 73 -5.75 21.22 -6.53
C PHE A 73 -6.27 22.66 -6.62
N THR A 74 -5.42 23.56 -7.15
CA THR A 74 -5.75 24.99 -7.23
C THR A 74 -6.34 25.38 -8.59
N LYS A 75 -6.91 26.59 -8.68
CA LYS A 75 -7.30 27.18 -9.98
C LYS A 75 -6.13 27.29 -10.97
N GLY A 76 -4.92 27.51 -10.47
CA GLY A 76 -3.71 27.54 -11.29
C GLY A 76 -3.36 26.19 -11.89
N ASP A 77 -3.65 25.10 -11.18
CA ASP A 77 -3.43 23.74 -11.69
C ASP A 77 -4.45 23.40 -12.78
N MET A 78 -5.72 23.73 -12.55
CA MET A 78 -6.78 23.54 -13.54
C MET A 78 -6.52 24.33 -14.83
N ALA A 79 -5.92 25.51 -14.75
CA ALA A 79 -5.57 26.32 -15.93
C ALA A 79 -4.48 25.68 -16.82
N LYS A 80 -3.71 24.71 -16.32
CA LYS A 80 -2.71 23.97 -17.11
C LYS A 80 -3.37 22.90 -18.00
N LEU A 81 -4.59 22.46 -17.67
CA LEU A 81 -5.33 21.41 -18.38
C LEU A 81 -6.01 21.99 -19.63
N LYS A 82 -5.32 21.93 -20.77
CA LYS A 82 -5.85 22.42 -22.05
C LYS A 82 -6.85 21.41 -22.65
N GLY A 83 -7.99 21.90 -23.15
CA GLY A 83 -9.03 21.07 -23.78
C GLY A 83 -9.80 20.18 -22.80
N GLN A 84 -9.86 20.61 -21.54
CA GLN A 84 -10.42 19.86 -20.44
C GLN A 84 -11.16 20.81 -19.49
N LYS A 85 -12.26 20.33 -18.92
CA LYS A 85 -13.02 21.05 -17.88
C LYS A 85 -12.79 20.36 -16.55
N ALA A 86 -12.16 21.05 -15.63
CA ALA A 86 -11.78 20.51 -14.34
C ALA A 86 -12.54 21.20 -13.20
N VAL A 87 -12.93 20.41 -12.20
CA VAL A 87 -13.52 20.86 -10.94
C VAL A 87 -12.79 20.13 -9.82
N SER A 88 -12.31 20.90 -8.84
CA SER A 88 -11.80 20.32 -7.59
C SER A 88 -12.98 20.12 -6.63
N MET A 89 -13.14 18.91 -6.11
CA MET A 89 -14.12 18.59 -5.08
C MET A 89 -13.50 18.74 -3.70
N GLU A 90 -14.07 19.63 -2.89
CA GLU A 90 -13.82 19.71 -1.45
C GLU A 90 -14.91 18.95 -0.69
N PRO A 91 -14.57 18.23 0.40
CA PRO A 91 -13.27 18.19 1.09
C PRO A 91 -12.28 17.13 0.55
N THR A 92 -12.63 16.36 -0.48
CA THR A 92 -11.95 15.11 -0.83
C THR A 92 -10.61 15.27 -1.57
N SER A 93 -10.10 16.50 -1.76
CA SER A 93 -8.86 16.79 -2.51
C SER A 93 -8.81 16.08 -3.88
N THR A 94 -9.98 15.84 -4.48
CA THR A 94 -10.14 15.08 -5.72
C THR A 94 -10.35 16.05 -6.87
N LEU A 95 -9.53 15.93 -7.91
CA LEU A 95 -9.72 16.63 -9.16
C LEU A 95 -10.58 15.79 -10.09
N VAL A 96 -11.76 16.29 -10.44
CA VAL A 96 -12.65 15.66 -11.43
C VAL A 96 -12.51 16.41 -12.74
N VAL A 97 -12.20 15.69 -13.81
CA VAL A 97 -11.92 16.27 -15.13
C VAL A 97 -12.79 15.63 -16.19
N MET A 98 -13.50 16.46 -16.95
CA MET A 98 -14.21 16.05 -18.16
C MET A 98 -13.41 16.45 -19.38
N LEU A 99 -13.28 15.53 -20.34
CA LEU A 99 -12.56 15.78 -21.58
C LEU A 99 -13.48 16.46 -22.60
N ASP A 100 -13.01 17.51 -23.26
CA ASP A 100 -13.79 18.16 -24.33
C ASP A 100 -13.98 17.23 -25.54
N LYS A 101 -13.01 16.35 -25.77
CA LYS A 101 -13.05 15.29 -26.79
C LYS A 101 -12.74 13.95 -26.13
N PRO A 102 -13.62 12.95 -26.23
CA PRO A 102 -13.35 11.62 -25.71
C PRO A 102 -12.12 11.00 -26.38
N ILE A 103 -11.39 10.17 -25.62
CA ILE A 103 -10.22 9.43 -26.12
C ILE A 103 -10.67 8.02 -26.46
N GLN A 104 -10.63 7.67 -27.74
CA GLN A 104 -10.95 6.32 -28.20
C GLN A 104 -9.86 5.34 -27.76
N LEU A 105 -10.26 4.29 -27.04
CA LEU A 105 -9.38 3.18 -26.71
C LEU A 105 -9.35 2.16 -27.85
N SER A 106 -8.23 1.47 -27.97
CA SER A 106 -8.11 0.32 -28.88
C SER A 106 -9.01 -0.83 -28.40
N SER A 107 -9.38 -1.73 -29.32
CA SER A 107 -10.20 -2.90 -28.98
C SER A 107 -9.52 -3.85 -28.00
N LYS A 108 -8.18 -3.91 -28.04
CA LYS A 108 -7.36 -4.62 -27.06
C LYS A 108 -6.48 -3.58 -26.36
N PHE A 109 -7.01 -3.04 -25.27
CA PHE A 109 -6.34 -2.01 -24.48
C PHE A 109 -4.93 -2.44 -24.07
N GLU A 110 -3.96 -1.58 -24.35
CA GLU A 110 -2.61 -1.68 -23.83
C GLU A 110 -2.27 -0.36 -23.09
N PRO A 111 -1.53 -0.36 -21.97
CA PRO A 111 -1.19 0.87 -21.25
C PRO A 111 -0.49 1.94 -22.11
N ALA A 112 0.22 1.50 -23.15
CA ALA A 112 0.85 2.38 -24.14
C ALA A 112 -0.15 3.28 -24.88
N ASP A 113 -1.41 2.87 -25.01
CA ASP A 113 -2.48 3.64 -25.68
C ASP A 113 -2.74 4.98 -24.97
N LEU A 114 -2.50 5.03 -23.65
CA LEU A 114 -2.71 6.23 -22.83
C LEU A 114 -1.42 6.96 -22.47
N ALA A 115 -0.24 6.41 -22.76
CA ALA A 115 1.04 6.97 -22.31
C ALA A 115 1.24 8.43 -22.73
N SER A 116 0.88 8.76 -23.99
CA SER A 116 0.98 10.14 -24.51
C SER A 116 0.01 11.09 -23.81
N PHE A 117 -1.22 10.63 -23.54
CA PHE A 117 -2.22 11.44 -22.86
C PHE A 117 -1.86 11.66 -21.39
N ILE A 118 -1.42 10.62 -20.68
CA ILE A 118 -0.99 10.74 -19.28
C ILE A 118 0.16 11.75 -19.16
N LYS A 119 1.16 11.66 -20.04
CA LYS A 119 2.34 12.55 -20.00
C LYS A 119 2.01 14.02 -20.27
N ALA A 120 1.04 14.32 -21.14
CA ALA A 120 0.78 15.69 -21.60
C ALA A 120 -0.51 16.30 -21.04
N GLY A 121 -1.49 15.46 -20.73
CA GLY A 121 -2.86 15.85 -20.37
C GLY A 121 -3.17 15.73 -18.88
N ILE A 122 -2.32 15.08 -18.09
CA ILE A 122 -2.53 14.85 -16.67
C ILE A 122 -1.44 15.53 -15.85
N LEU A 123 -1.83 16.16 -14.74
CA LEU A 123 -0.90 16.76 -13.81
C LEU A 123 -0.05 15.66 -13.18
N TYR A 124 1.28 15.78 -13.23
CA TYR A 124 2.20 14.79 -12.66
C TYR A 124 2.03 13.38 -13.24
N GLY A 125 1.58 13.25 -14.49
CA GLY A 125 1.27 11.96 -15.11
C GLY A 125 2.42 10.95 -15.08
N GLU A 126 3.66 11.41 -15.10
CA GLU A 126 4.88 10.59 -14.98
C GLU A 126 5.02 9.88 -13.62
N HIS A 127 4.34 10.38 -12.59
CA HIS A 127 4.32 9.76 -11.26
C HIS A 127 3.24 8.70 -11.12
N TYR A 128 2.55 8.32 -12.20
CA TYR A 128 1.54 7.28 -12.16
C TYR A 128 1.92 6.11 -13.05
N GLN A 129 1.58 4.91 -12.60
CA GLN A 129 1.78 3.68 -13.34
C GLN A 129 0.46 2.91 -13.46
N PHE A 130 0.30 2.22 -14.59
CA PHE A 130 -0.89 1.43 -14.85
C PHE A 130 -1.05 0.34 -13.81
N TRP A 131 -2.26 0.22 -13.26
CA TRP A 131 -2.61 -0.86 -12.33
C TRP A 131 -3.52 -1.88 -13.00
N GLU A 132 -4.73 -1.44 -13.39
CA GLU A 132 -5.73 -2.34 -13.93
C GLU A 132 -6.72 -1.63 -14.86
N LYS A 133 -7.41 -2.45 -15.66
CA LYS A 133 -8.63 -2.06 -16.37
C LYS A 133 -9.74 -2.99 -15.89
N ASP A 134 -10.78 -2.42 -15.30
CA ASP A 134 -11.96 -3.14 -14.84
C ASP A 134 -13.10 -2.90 -15.83
N ASP A 135 -13.35 -3.89 -16.69
CA ASP A 135 -14.41 -3.86 -17.69
C ASP A 135 -15.82 -3.85 -17.07
N LYS A 136 -15.99 -4.36 -15.84
CA LYS A 136 -17.28 -4.40 -15.16
C LYS A 136 -17.62 -3.04 -14.54
N LYS A 137 -16.62 -2.37 -13.98
CA LYS A 137 -16.76 -1.01 -13.45
C LYS A 137 -16.64 0.07 -14.53
N HIS A 138 -16.24 -0.30 -15.74
CA HIS A 138 -15.91 0.60 -16.83
C HIS A 138 -14.83 1.63 -16.44
N THR A 139 -13.79 1.17 -15.72
CA THR A 139 -12.72 2.03 -15.23
C THR A 139 -11.34 1.56 -15.63
N ILE A 140 -10.40 2.50 -15.76
CA ILE A 140 -8.97 2.22 -15.85
C ILE A 140 -8.27 2.94 -14.70
N THR A 141 -7.50 2.21 -13.91
CA THR A 141 -6.87 2.72 -12.69
C THR A 141 -5.36 2.77 -12.85
N TYR A 142 -4.77 3.88 -12.41
CA TYR A 142 -3.34 4.07 -12.28
C TYR A 142 -3.01 4.45 -10.84
N PHE A 143 -1.98 3.85 -10.27
CA PHE A 143 -1.48 4.21 -8.94
C PHE A 143 -0.31 5.16 -9.05
N GLN A 144 -0.24 6.11 -8.13
CA GLN A 144 0.93 6.93 -7.95
C GLN A 144 2.12 6.05 -7.54
N GLN A 145 3.33 6.45 -7.91
CA GLN A 145 4.58 5.85 -7.50
C GLN A 145 5.50 6.87 -6.84
N TYR A 146 6.31 6.40 -5.90
CA TYR A 146 7.39 7.16 -5.25
C TYR A 146 8.70 6.38 -5.36
N GLU A 147 9.75 6.98 -5.91
CA GLU A 147 11.05 6.30 -6.17
C GLU A 147 10.89 4.95 -6.92
N ASN A 148 9.92 4.86 -7.84
CA ASN A 148 9.49 3.66 -8.60
C ASN A 148 8.73 2.59 -7.79
N TYR A 149 8.39 2.87 -6.54
CA TYR A 149 7.54 2.00 -5.73
C TYR A 149 6.06 2.42 -5.85
N PRO A 150 5.15 1.51 -6.23
CA PRO A 150 3.71 1.80 -6.22
C PRO A 150 3.22 2.19 -4.83
N LEU A 151 2.29 3.14 -4.79
CA LEU A 151 1.45 3.40 -3.64
C LEU A 151 0.17 2.57 -3.82
N TYR A 152 0.16 1.36 -3.24
CA TYR A 152 -0.90 0.38 -3.40
C TYR A 152 -2.23 0.90 -2.84
N GLU A 153 -3.26 0.89 -3.71
CA GLU A 153 -4.67 1.17 -3.38
C GLU A 153 -4.88 2.41 -2.51
N ASN A 154 -4.02 3.43 -2.70
CA ASN A 154 -4.08 4.67 -1.95
C ASN A 154 -5.09 5.62 -2.60
N ILE A 155 -6.25 5.80 -1.97
CA ILE A 155 -7.32 6.66 -2.50
C ILE A 155 -6.87 8.11 -2.75
N ASN A 156 -5.82 8.57 -2.07
CA ASN A 156 -5.27 9.92 -2.21
C ASN A 156 -4.14 10.02 -3.27
N GLY A 157 -3.77 8.92 -3.92
CA GLY A 157 -2.71 8.86 -4.92
C GLY A 157 -3.04 7.95 -6.10
N MET A 158 -4.16 8.22 -6.79
CA MET A 158 -4.58 7.43 -7.95
C MET A 158 -5.22 8.28 -9.05
N ILE A 159 -5.23 7.75 -10.27
CA ILE A 159 -6.07 8.23 -11.37
C ILE A 159 -7.07 7.13 -11.71
N THR A 160 -8.33 7.50 -11.82
CA THR A 160 -9.41 6.61 -12.27
C THR A 160 -10.08 7.22 -13.48
N PHE A 161 -9.83 6.63 -14.65
CA PHE A 161 -10.52 7.00 -15.90
C PHE A 161 -11.88 6.30 -15.98
N ASN A 162 -12.90 7.03 -16.43
CA ASN A 162 -14.21 6.47 -16.75
C ASN A 162 -14.33 6.22 -18.25
N VAL A 163 -14.68 4.99 -18.61
CA VAL A 163 -14.85 4.53 -19.98
C VAL A 163 -16.35 4.42 -20.29
N ASN A 164 -16.80 4.93 -21.43
CA ASN A 164 -18.20 4.80 -21.86
C ASN A 164 -18.44 3.49 -22.66
N GLU A 165 -19.69 3.26 -23.06
CA GLU A 165 -20.10 2.09 -23.85
C GLU A 165 -19.40 2.01 -25.23
N ASP A 166 -19.02 3.16 -25.80
CA ASP A 166 -18.27 3.25 -27.05
C ASP A 166 -16.75 2.98 -26.89
N ASN A 167 -16.33 2.50 -25.71
CA ASN A 167 -14.92 2.26 -25.36
C ASN A 167 -14.07 3.54 -25.46
N GLN A 168 -14.60 4.66 -24.98
CA GLN A 168 -13.93 5.95 -24.95
C GLN A 168 -13.78 6.47 -23.53
N ILE A 169 -12.63 7.05 -23.21
CA ILE A 169 -12.46 7.81 -21.97
C ILE A 169 -13.15 9.14 -22.13
N THR A 170 -14.07 9.45 -21.21
CA THR A 170 -14.84 10.70 -21.22
C THR A 170 -14.47 11.63 -20.06
N SER A 171 -14.00 11.05 -18.96
CA SER A 171 -13.60 11.77 -17.76
C SER A 171 -12.60 10.97 -16.94
N TYR A 172 -11.95 11.64 -15.98
CA TYR A 172 -11.17 10.98 -14.96
C TYR A 172 -11.27 11.70 -13.62
N GLN A 173 -10.99 10.96 -12.57
CA GLN A 173 -10.73 11.48 -11.24
C GLN A 173 -9.25 11.34 -10.96
N GLN A 174 -8.65 12.35 -10.35
CA GLN A 174 -7.25 12.35 -9.96
C GLN A 174 -7.13 12.79 -8.50
N THR A 175 -6.37 12.00 -7.74
CA THR A 175 -5.82 12.37 -6.44
C THR A 175 -4.31 12.26 -6.50
N TYR A 176 -3.61 13.09 -5.74
CA TYR A 176 -2.16 13.13 -5.76
C TYR A 176 -1.61 13.38 -4.36
N LEU A 177 -0.57 12.64 -4.00
CA LEU A 177 0.20 12.85 -2.81
C LEU A 177 1.43 13.69 -3.10
N GLU A 178 1.61 14.72 -2.32
CA GLU A 178 2.77 15.60 -2.35
C GLU A 178 3.50 15.59 -1.01
N GLU A 179 4.65 16.27 -1.00
CA GLU A 179 5.49 16.40 0.21
C GLU A 179 5.78 15.02 0.85
N VAL A 180 6.22 14.06 0.03
CA VAL A 180 6.61 12.74 0.52
C VAL A 180 7.92 12.84 1.29
N GLU A 181 7.85 12.70 2.61
CA GLU A 181 8.95 12.83 3.55
C GLU A 181 9.31 11.49 4.21
N LYS A 182 10.58 11.33 4.53
CA LYS A 182 11.12 10.14 5.20
C LYS A 182 10.92 10.31 6.71
N LEU A 183 9.98 9.55 7.29
CA LEU A 183 9.54 9.74 8.68
C LEU A 183 10.50 9.08 9.68
N THR A 184 11.09 7.94 9.30
CA THR A 184 12.00 7.17 10.13
C THR A 184 13.32 6.90 9.42
N ALA A 185 14.32 6.43 10.17
CA ALA A 185 15.52 5.87 9.56
C ALA A 185 15.19 4.55 8.83
N LYS A 186 16.06 4.16 7.89
CA LYS A 186 15.95 2.86 7.23
C LYS A 186 16.27 1.73 8.19
N GLU A 187 15.35 0.80 8.30
CA GLU A 187 15.45 -0.43 9.07
C GLU A 187 15.24 -1.63 8.16
N GLU A 188 15.71 -2.80 8.61
CA GLU A 188 15.52 -4.04 7.85
C GLU A 188 14.05 -4.43 7.84
N ILE A 189 13.51 -4.66 6.64
CA ILE A 189 12.14 -5.17 6.47
C ILE A 189 12.14 -6.70 6.47
N LEU A 190 11.00 -7.28 6.84
CA LEU A 190 10.76 -8.71 6.83
C LEU A 190 11.07 -9.30 5.44
N PRO A 191 11.85 -10.39 5.38
CA PRO A 191 12.06 -11.12 4.13
C PRO A 191 10.73 -11.59 3.53
N PRO A 192 10.58 -11.63 2.20
CA PRO A 192 9.35 -12.09 1.56
C PRO A 192 8.88 -13.48 2.03
N LEU A 193 9.81 -14.39 2.35
CA LEU A 193 9.47 -15.72 2.86
C LEU A 193 8.66 -15.65 4.16
N LYS A 194 8.95 -14.68 5.05
CA LYS A 194 8.19 -14.46 6.29
C LYS A 194 6.79 -13.92 6.03
N ALA A 195 6.64 -13.05 5.04
CA ALA A 195 5.31 -12.60 4.62
C ALA A 195 4.49 -13.73 3.97
N ILE A 196 5.12 -14.59 3.16
CA ILE A 196 4.49 -15.82 2.62
C ILE A 196 4.06 -16.76 3.76
N GLU A 197 4.90 -16.89 4.80
CA GLU A 197 4.56 -17.63 6.02
C GLU A 197 3.28 -17.10 6.69
N THR A 198 3.14 -15.78 6.85
CA THR A 198 1.89 -15.22 7.37
C THR A 198 0.69 -15.56 6.47
N LEU A 199 0.82 -15.36 5.15
CA LEU A 199 -0.28 -15.63 4.21
C LEU A 199 -0.72 -17.09 4.24
N HIS A 200 0.24 -18.02 4.31
CA HIS A 200 -0.02 -19.46 4.43
C HIS A 200 -0.72 -19.81 5.74
N GLN A 201 -0.17 -19.38 6.88
CA GLN A 201 -0.72 -19.66 8.20
C GLN A 201 -2.13 -19.09 8.40
N LYS A 202 -2.43 -17.96 7.77
CA LYS A 202 -3.75 -17.31 7.78
C LYS A 202 -4.71 -17.86 6.74
N GLY A 203 -4.29 -18.82 5.91
CA GLY A 203 -5.14 -19.50 4.93
C GLY A 203 -5.42 -18.72 3.65
N PHE A 204 -4.66 -17.65 3.37
CA PHE A 204 -4.77 -16.88 2.12
C PHE A 204 -4.11 -17.60 0.94
N LEU A 205 -3.15 -18.49 1.22
CA LEU A 205 -2.53 -19.34 0.20
C LEU A 205 -3.15 -20.75 0.26
N LYS A 206 -3.94 -21.09 -0.77
CA LYS A 206 -4.51 -22.43 -0.92
C LYS A 206 -3.46 -23.41 -1.45
N PRO A 207 -3.59 -24.72 -1.20
CA PRO A 207 -2.75 -25.72 -1.86
C PRO A 207 -2.79 -25.57 -3.38
N ASN A 208 -1.68 -25.89 -4.05
CA ASN A 208 -1.44 -25.71 -5.50
C ASN A 208 -1.37 -24.25 -5.98
N SER A 209 -1.29 -23.27 -5.08
CA SER A 209 -1.14 -21.86 -5.47
C SER A 209 0.27 -21.57 -6.00
N LYS A 210 0.35 -20.67 -6.99
CA LYS A 210 1.62 -20.20 -7.53
C LYS A 210 1.77 -18.70 -7.30
N ILE A 211 2.78 -18.30 -6.55
CA ILE A 211 3.16 -16.89 -6.39
C ILE A 211 4.04 -16.52 -7.58
N THR A 212 3.48 -15.75 -8.52
CA THR A 212 4.11 -15.43 -9.80
C THR A 212 4.88 -14.12 -9.79
N LYS A 213 4.59 -13.21 -8.85
CA LYS A 213 5.36 -11.99 -8.64
C LYS A 213 5.43 -11.65 -7.16
N ILE A 214 6.55 -11.02 -6.78
CA ILE A 214 6.81 -10.47 -5.46
C ILE A 214 7.37 -9.07 -5.69
N GLU A 215 6.60 -8.06 -5.30
CA GLU A 215 6.91 -6.65 -5.57
C GLU A 215 6.87 -5.88 -4.25
N LEU A 216 7.76 -4.90 -4.10
CA LEU A 216 7.72 -3.97 -2.98
C LEU A 216 6.98 -2.71 -3.41
N GLY A 217 6.24 -2.12 -2.50
CA GLY A 217 5.56 -0.84 -2.65
C GLY A 217 5.27 -0.23 -1.29
N TYR A 218 4.35 0.71 -1.24
CA TYR A 218 3.87 1.29 0.01
C TYR A 218 2.34 1.25 0.07
N SER A 219 1.79 1.11 1.26
CA SER A 219 0.37 1.25 1.53
C SER A 219 0.14 2.26 2.65
N THR A 220 -1.07 2.78 2.77
CA THR A 220 -1.44 3.60 3.93
C THR A 220 -1.48 2.74 5.19
N LEU A 221 -0.67 3.11 6.18
CA LEU A 221 -0.72 2.54 7.52
C LEU A 221 -1.70 3.31 8.39
N ILE A 222 -1.60 4.64 8.37
CA ILE A 222 -2.45 5.54 9.18
C ILE A 222 -2.84 6.74 8.33
N GLN A 223 -4.13 7.02 8.26
CA GLN A 223 -4.66 8.27 7.70
C GLN A 223 -4.81 9.30 8.82
N LEU A 224 -4.23 10.49 8.66
CA LEU A 224 -4.40 11.64 9.56
C LEU A 224 -5.22 12.73 8.86
N ALA A 225 -5.64 13.76 9.60
CA ALA A 225 -6.47 14.83 9.07
C ALA A 225 -5.85 15.59 7.89
N ALA A 226 -4.53 15.79 7.89
CA ALA A 226 -3.81 16.58 6.87
C ALA A 226 -2.67 15.81 6.19
N SER A 227 -2.43 14.56 6.56
CA SER A 227 -1.33 13.73 6.04
C SER A 227 -1.66 12.26 6.22
N GLN A 228 -0.80 11.38 5.71
CA GLN A 228 -0.89 9.95 5.97
C GLN A 228 0.50 9.36 6.13
N VAL A 229 0.57 8.33 6.95
CA VAL A 229 1.77 7.51 7.14
C VAL A 229 1.68 6.32 6.21
N LEU A 230 2.72 6.13 5.41
CA LEU A 230 2.85 5.03 4.47
C LEU A 230 3.88 4.03 4.99
N ALA A 231 3.57 2.74 4.88
CA ALA A 231 4.45 1.65 5.29
C ALA A 231 4.90 0.82 4.08
N PRO A 232 6.18 0.41 4.03
CA PRO A 232 6.66 -0.56 3.05
C PRO A 232 5.81 -1.83 3.09
N THR A 233 5.41 -2.32 1.93
CA THR A 233 4.43 -3.40 1.78
C THR A 233 4.85 -4.34 0.66
N TRP A 234 4.86 -5.63 0.96
CA TRP A 234 5.02 -6.69 -0.03
C TRP A 234 3.70 -6.96 -0.73
N ARG A 235 3.73 -6.99 -2.06
CA ARG A 235 2.66 -7.53 -2.90
C ARG A 235 3.07 -8.90 -3.44
N PHE A 236 2.19 -9.87 -3.26
CA PHE A 236 2.29 -11.21 -3.83
C PHE A 236 1.19 -11.41 -4.86
N VAL A 237 1.57 -11.62 -6.13
CA VAL A 237 0.61 -11.98 -7.17
C VAL A 237 0.46 -13.49 -7.19
N VAL A 238 -0.74 -13.98 -6.93
CA VAL A 238 -1.07 -15.39 -6.83
C VAL A 238 -1.87 -15.82 -8.06
N ASN A 239 -1.43 -16.90 -8.70
CA ASN A 239 -2.03 -17.49 -9.90
C ASN A 239 -2.27 -16.48 -11.04
N ASP A 240 -1.41 -15.46 -11.15
CA ASP A 240 -1.52 -14.34 -12.11
C ASP A 240 -2.85 -13.56 -12.03
N LYS A 241 -3.53 -13.62 -10.88
CA LYS A 241 -4.87 -13.03 -10.71
C LYS A 241 -4.98 -12.21 -9.43
N ASP A 242 -4.78 -12.85 -8.29
CA ASP A 242 -5.08 -12.25 -6.99
C ASP A 242 -3.83 -11.55 -6.45
N SER A 243 -3.99 -10.34 -5.92
CA SER A 243 -2.90 -9.62 -5.23
C SER A 243 -3.12 -9.69 -3.73
N LEU A 244 -2.14 -10.22 -3.00
CA LEU A 244 -2.12 -10.26 -1.54
C LEU A 244 -1.06 -9.29 -1.03
N PHE A 245 -1.39 -8.55 0.03
CA PHE A 245 -0.52 -7.50 0.55
C PHE A 245 -0.15 -7.77 2.00
N VAL A 246 1.12 -7.57 2.33
CA VAL A 246 1.63 -7.79 3.69
C VAL A 246 2.55 -6.63 4.06
N ASN A 247 2.28 -6.00 5.20
CA ASN A 247 3.14 -4.97 5.77
C ASN A 247 4.55 -5.55 5.97
N ALA A 248 5.56 -4.88 5.42
CA ALA A 248 6.91 -5.41 5.39
C ALA A 248 7.68 -5.21 6.71
N PHE A 249 7.18 -4.41 7.66
CA PHE A 249 7.75 -4.34 9.01
C PHE A 249 7.05 -5.28 10.00
N GLU A 250 5.72 -5.28 9.98
CA GLU A 250 4.90 -5.96 11.01
C GLU A 250 4.44 -7.35 10.58
N GLY A 251 4.52 -7.67 9.28
CA GLY A 251 4.09 -8.95 8.73
C GLY A 251 2.58 -9.14 8.72
N GLN A 252 1.82 -8.07 8.96
CA GLN A 252 0.36 -8.08 8.95
C GLN A 252 -0.19 -8.06 7.52
N ILE A 253 -1.25 -8.84 7.29
CA ILE A 253 -1.95 -8.84 6.01
C ILE A 253 -2.76 -7.56 5.89
N ILE A 254 -2.67 -6.90 4.74
CA ILE A 254 -3.38 -5.66 4.44
C ILE A 254 -4.53 -5.99 3.49
N GLU A 255 -5.75 -5.65 3.92
CA GLU A 255 -6.95 -5.74 3.10
C GLU A 255 -7.43 -4.33 2.79
N PHE A 256 -7.50 -4.00 1.49
CA PHE A 256 -7.92 -2.68 1.02
C PHE A 256 -9.44 -2.55 0.86
N ASN A 257 -10.19 -3.65 1.04
CA ASN A 257 -11.64 -3.69 0.96
C ASN A 257 -12.27 -4.27 2.24
N SER A 258 -12.52 -3.39 3.19
CA SER A 258 -13.75 -3.42 3.99
C SER A 258 -14.23 -1.98 4.11
N GLU A 259 -15.53 -1.75 4.01
CA GLU A 259 -16.20 -0.45 4.15
C GLU A 259 -15.99 0.21 5.54
N GLU A 260 -14.96 -0.17 6.30
CA GLU A 260 -14.72 0.19 7.70
C GLU A 260 -13.71 1.32 7.91
N ASN A 261 -12.86 1.67 6.95
CA ASN A 261 -11.91 2.80 7.13
C ASN A 261 -12.55 4.20 7.01
N SER A 262 -13.89 4.27 6.95
CA SER A 262 -14.67 5.53 7.02
C SER A 262 -15.23 5.83 8.40
N LYS A 263 -14.95 5.02 9.42
CA LYS A 263 -15.36 5.27 10.81
C LYS A 263 -14.19 5.30 11.77
N VAL A 264 -13.52 6.44 11.83
CA VAL A 264 -12.98 6.93 13.09
C VAL A 264 -13.50 8.36 13.22
N GLU A 265 -14.50 8.51 14.09
CA GLU A 265 -15.10 9.79 14.51
C GLU A 265 -14.05 10.76 15.08
#